data_AF-A0A975IM97-F1
#
_entry.id   AF-A0A975IM97-F1
#
_cell.length_a   1.000
_cell.length_b   1.000
_cell.length_c   1.000
_cell.angle_alpha   90.00
_cell.angle_beta   90.00
_cell.angle_gamma   90.00
#
_symmetry.space_group_name_H-M   'P 1'
#
loop_
_entity.id
_entity.type
_entity.pdbx_description
1 polymer ?
#
loop_
_entity_poly.entity_id
_entity_poly.type
_entity_poly.pdbx_seq_one_letter_code
_entity_poly.pdbx_strand_id
1 'polypeptide(L)'
;MVKVNFVAARHKRRKKILKLAKGYFGSKSKLYKTANEQVMRSLQYAYRDRRQKKRNFRKLWITRINAGCVNNGMRYSSFIHGLTLAKVDINRKILSDLSYNEPHIFTDYINLAKKTLEEHEAKIQEKIKQTLKQQQEEQQQEEQQEFDNQEVNTENILINSKDKEIKKNNLETKKIKQKIDNKENLDKEKNKDIEKKLKKYLLSELKELAQKYEIKNISKLKKIELINILKDKMINQSE
;
A
#
# COMPACT_ATOMS: atom_id res chain seq x y z
N MET A 1 61.18 -70.28 17.17
CA MET A 1 60.58 -69.26 16.29
C MET A 1 61.21 -69.37 14.90
N VAL A 2 60.42 -69.52 13.83
CA VAL A 2 60.96 -69.71 12.46
C VAL A 2 61.49 -68.40 11.90
N LYS A 3 62.71 -68.42 11.33
CA LYS A 3 63.33 -67.24 10.71
C LYS A 3 62.72 -67.00 9.32
N VAL A 4 61.94 -65.93 9.16
CA VAL A 4 61.33 -65.53 7.89
C VAL A 4 62.26 -64.61 7.09
N ASN A 5 62.37 -64.83 5.77
CA ASN A 5 63.21 -64.02 4.87
C ASN A 5 62.36 -63.05 4.01
N PHE A 6 62.66 -61.75 4.07
CA PHE A 6 61.95 -60.68 3.36
C PHE A 6 62.61 -60.22 2.04
N VAL A 7 63.71 -60.83 1.62
CA VAL A 7 64.50 -60.41 0.44
C VAL A 7 63.65 -60.38 -0.83
N ALA A 8 62.88 -61.44 -1.10
CA ALA A 8 62.03 -61.52 -2.29
C ALA A 8 60.97 -60.41 -2.32
N ALA A 9 60.31 -60.14 -1.19
CA ALA A 9 59.30 -59.09 -1.06
C ALA A 9 59.90 -57.68 -1.29
N ARG A 10 61.10 -57.42 -0.75
CA ARG A 10 61.84 -56.17 -0.95
C ARG A 10 62.18 -55.93 -2.43
N HIS A 11 62.68 -56.95 -3.13
CA HIS A 11 62.98 -56.84 -4.57
C HIS A 11 61.72 -56.57 -5.40
N LYS A 12 60.59 -57.23 -5.09
CA LYS A 12 59.29 -56.98 -5.76
C LYS A 12 58.84 -55.52 -5.59
N ARG A 13 58.88 -54.97 -4.37
CA ARG A 13 58.53 -53.56 -4.10
C ARG A 13 59.42 -52.59 -4.87
N ARG A 14 60.74 -52.82 -4.88
CA ARG A 14 61.70 -51.99 -5.60
C ARG A 14 61.47 -52.00 -7.11
N LYS A 15 61.28 -53.17 -7.71
CA LYS A 15 60.98 -53.32 -9.15
C LYS A 15 59.68 -52.60 -9.53
N LYS A 16 58.63 -52.67 -8.70
CA LYS A 16 57.36 -51.96 -8.92
C LYS A 16 57.55 -50.45 -9.01
N ILE A 17 58.24 -49.84 -8.04
CA ILE A 17 58.45 -48.39 -8.02
C ILE A 17 59.35 -47.93 -9.17
N LEU A 18 60.45 -48.64 -9.44
CA LEU A 18 61.33 -48.28 -10.56
C LEU A 18 60.64 -48.44 -11.92
N LYS A 19 59.69 -49.38 -12.05
CA LYS A 19 58.86 -49.50 -13.26
C LYS A 19 57.96 -48.27 -13.46
N LEU A 20 57.38 -47.74 -12.37
CA LEU A 20 56.56 -46.53 -12.41
C LEU A 20 57.39 -45.25 -12.62
N ALA A 21 58.66 -45.25 -12.18
CA ALA A 21 59.57 -44.12 -12.29
C ALA A 21 60.33 -44.04 -13.64
N LYS A 22 60.06 -44.98 -14.57
CA LYS A 22 60.65 -44.95 -15.91
C LYS A 22 60.30 -43.63 -16.60
N GLY A 23 61.29 -43.01 -17.24
CA GLY A 23 61.17 -41.70 -17.88
C GLY A 23 61.46 -40.49 -16.97
N TYR A 24 61.62 -40.69 -15.66
CA TYR A 24 62.07 -39.61 -14.78
C TYR A 24 63.55 -39.27 -15.00
N PHE A 25 63.87 -37.99 -14.85
CA PHE A 25 65.22 -37.48 -15.08
C PHE A 25 66.18 -37.85 -13.94
N GLY A 26 67.42 -38.23 -14.30
CA GLY A 26 68.53 -38.45 -13.37
C GLY A 26 68.30 -39.53 -12.32
N SER A 27 68.64 -39.23 -11.07
CA SER A 27 68.57 -40.18 -9.94
C SER A 27 67.14 -40.66 -9.64
N LYS A 28 66.11 -39.93 -10.08
CA LYS A 28 64.69 -40.23 -9.85
C LYS A 28 64.18 -41.43 -10.65
N SER A 29 64.91 -41.91 -11.66
CA SER A 29 64.59 -43.15 -12.38
C SER A 29 65.47 -44.35 -11.98
N LYS A 30 66.62 -44.09 -11.34
CA LYS A 30 67.64 -45.12 -11.02
C LYS A 30 67.64 -45.55 -9.55
N LEU A 31 67.60 -44.59 -8.62
CA LEU A 31 67.73 -44.87 -7.18
C LEU A 31 66.35 -45.05 -6.53
N TYR A 32 66.18 -46.12 -5.73
CA TYR A 32 64.88 -46.47 -5.16
C TYR A 32 64.29 -45.38 -4.25
N LYS A 33 65.10 -44.77 -3.38
CA LYS A 33 64.62 -43.78 -2.40
C LYS A 33 64.05 -42.53 -3.10
N THR A 34 64.86 -41.91 -3.95
CA THR A 34 64.47 -40.72 -4.73
C THR A 34 63.34 -41.02 -5.72
N ALA A 35 63.36 -42.19 -6.37
CA ALA A 35 62.28 -42.63 -7.25
C ALA A 35 60.95 -42.78 -6.50
N ASN A 36 60.98 -43.38 -5.30
CA ASN A 36 59.78 -43.57 -4.50
C ASN A 36 59.14 -42.23 -4.10
N GLU A 37 59.95 -41.29 -3.61
CA GLU A 37 59.48 -39.94 -3.27
C GLU A 37 58.87 -39.21 -4.49
N GLN A 38 59.53 -39.29 -5.64
CA GLN A 38 59.03 -38.68 -6.86
C GLN A 38 57.73 -39.34 -7.34
N VAL A 39 57.64 -40.68 -7.32
CA VAL A 39 56.43 -41.41 -7.72
C VAL A 39 55.26 -41.03 -6.80
N MET A 40 55.48 -40.94 -5.48
CA MET A 40 54.44 -40.51 -4.54
C MET A 40 53.91 -39.10 -4.88
N ARG A 41 54.80 -38.14 -5.12
CA ARG A 41 54.43 -36.77 -5.52
C ARG A 41 53.70 -36.73 -6.86
N SER A 42 54.22 -37.44 -7.87
CA SER A 42 53.60 -37.50 -9.20
C SER A 42 52.19 -38.12 -9.15
N LEU A 43 51.97 -39.13 -8.32
CA LEU A 43 50.64 -39.73 -8.13
C LEU A 43 49.67 -38.75 -7.46
N GLN A 44 50.13 -37.99 -6.47
CA GLN A 44 49.33 -36.92 -5.85
C GLN A 44 48.96 -35.82 -6.85
N TYR A 45 49.93 -35.36 -7.66
CA TYR A 45 49.65 -34.41 -8.74
C TYR A 45 48.70 -34.98 -9.78
N ALA A 46 48.89 -36.22 -10.23
CA ALA A 46 47.99 -36.86 -11.18
C ALA A 46 46.55 -36.92 -10.64
N TYR A 47 46.35 -37.20 -9.35
CA TYR A 47 45.03 -37.19 -8.73
C TYR A 47 44.41 -35.79 -8.71
N ARG A 48 45.16 -34.78 -8.25
CA ARG A 48 44.73 -33.38 -8.27
C ARG A 48 44.38 -32.92 -9.68
N ASP A 49 45.26 -33.21 -10.65
CA ASP A 49 45.18 -32.70 -12.01
C ASP A 49 44.06 -33.38 -12.80
N ARG A 50 43.70 -34.63 -12.52
CA ARG A 50 42.46 -35.24 -13.06
C ARG A 50 41.21 -34.44 -12.68
N ARG A 51 41.16 -33.88 -11.46
CA ARG A 51 40.05 -33.02 -11.02
C ARG A 51 40.14 -31.63 -11.66
N GLN A 52 41.35 -31.06 -11.76
CA GLN A 52 41.58 -29.75 -12.39
C GLN A 52 41.36 -29.76 -13.91
N LYS A 53 41.58 -30.88 -14.59
CA LYS A 53 41.39 -31.04 -16.05
C LYS A 53 40.03 -30.49 -16.49
N LYS A 54 38.97 -30.82 -15.75
CA LYS A 54 37.60 -30.32 -16.03
C LYS A 54 37.52 -28.78 -16.00
N ARG A 55 38.19 -28.13 -15.04
CA ARG A 55 38.24 -26.67 -14.91
C ARG A 55 39.07 -26.04 -16.03
N ASN A 56 40.22 -26.63 -16.36
CA ASN A 56 41.10 -26.16 -17.44
C ASN A 56 40.39 -26.21 -18.80
N PHE A 57 39.69 -27.31 -19.12
CA PHE A 57 38.89 -27.39 -20.34
C PHE A 57 37.75 -26.38 -20.36
N ARG A 58 37.04 -26.21 -19.24
CA ARG A 58 35.99 -25.18 -19.15
C ARG A 58 36.55 -23.78 -19.39
N LYS A 59 37.72 -23.45 -18.83
CA LYS A 59 38.40 -22.18 -19.07
C LYS A 59 38.69 -21.99 -20.55
N LEU A 60 39.25 -23.00 -21.21
CA LEU A 60 39.52 -22.98 -22.66
C LEU A 60 38.24 -22.77 -23.49
N TRP A 61 37.17 -23.50 -23.16
CA TRP A 61 35.89 -23.37 -23.87
C TRP A 61 35.32 -21.96 -23.74
N ILE A 62 35.37 -21.37 -22.54
CA ILE A 62 34.93 -19.98 -22.33
C ILE A 62 35.75 -19.01 -23.17
N THR A 63 37.08 -19.17 -23.20
CA THR A 63 37.95 -18.31 -24.03
C THR A 63 37.59 -18.39 -25.51
N ARG A 64 37.34 -19.59 -26.03
CA ARG A 64 36.93 -19.80 -27.44
C ARG A 64 35.58 -19.17 -27.74
N ILE A 65 34.57 -19.43 -26.91
CA ILE A 65 33.23 -18.85 -27.06
C ILE A 65 33.32 -17.33 -26.99
N ASN A 66 34.11 -16.77 -26.07
CA ASN A 66 34.26 -15.32 -25.95
C ASN A 66 34.85 -14.70 -27.22
N ALA A 67 35.85 -15.35 -27.85
CA ALA A 67 36.37 -14.89 -29.13
C ALA A 67 35.28 -14.88 -30.22
N GLY A 68 34.48 -15.94 -30.33
CA GLY A 68 33.34 -15.98 -31.25
C GLY A 68 32.30 -14.88 -30.96
N CYS A 69 31.98 -14.63 -29.68
CA CYS A 69 31.04 -13.58 -29.28
C CYS A 69 31.58 -12.17 -29.63
N VAL A 70 32.87 -11.92 -29.37
CA VAL A 70 33.53 -10.64 -29.68
C VAL A 70 33.46 -10.34 -31.18
N ASN A 71 33.69 -11.35 -32.04
CA ASN A 71 33.56 -11.20 -33.49
C ASN A 71 32.15 -10.79 -33.94
N ASN A 72 31.12 -11.11 -33.15
CA ASN A 72 29.72 -10.79 -33.41
C ASN A 72 29.20 -9.59 -32.58
N GLY A 73 30.11 -8.84 -31.94
CA GLY A 73 29.80 -7.64 -31.17
C GLY A 73 29.07 -7.89 -29.85
N MET A 74 29.16 -9.08 -29.26
CA MET A 74 28.50 -9.43 -28.01
C MET A 74 29.52 -9.88 -26.95
N ARG A 75 29.24 -9.59 -25.67
CA ARG A 75 30.02 -10.11 -24.54
C ARG A 75 29.55 -11.50 -24.12
N TYR A 76 30.47 -12.37 -23.72
CA TYR A 76 30.17 -13.74 -23.29
C TYR A 76 29.11 -13.83 -22.17
N SER A 77 29.14 -12.92 -21.18
CA SER A 77 28.16 -12.93 -20.08
C SER A 77 26.73 -12.71 -20.57
N SER A 78 26.53 -11.72 -21.42
CA SER A 78 25.23 -11.41 -22.05
C SER A 78 24.77 -12.56 -22.95
N PHE A 79 25.68 -13.14 -23.72
CA PHE A 79 25.38 -14.30 -24.57
C PHE A 79 24.82 -15.49 -23.77
N ILE A 80 25.51 -15.88 -22.69
CA ILE A 80 25.07 -16.99 -21.85
C ILE A 80 23.76 -16.66 -21.13
N HIS A 81 23.58 -15.41 -20.71
CA HIS A 81 22.32 -14.97 -20.12
C HIS A 81 21.16 -15.08 -21.11
N GLY A 82 21.33 -14.59 -22.35
CA GLY A 82 20.33 -14.71 -23.41
C GLY A 82 19.97 -16.16 -23.72
N LEU A 83 20.96 -17.06 -23.85
CA LEU A 83 20.68 -18.49 -24.06
C LEU A 83 19.92 -19.13 -22.88
N THR A 84 20.20 -18.70 -21.65
CA THR A 84 19.49 -19.19 -20.46
C THR A 84 18.02 -18.72 -20.46
N LEU A 85 17.77 -17.46 -20.83
CA LEU A 85 16.41 -16.91 -20.98
C LEU A 85 15.64 -17.59 -22.13
N ALA A 86 16.34 -17.88 -23.23
CA ALA A 86 15.83 -18.65 -24.37
C ALA A 86 15.56 -20.13 -24.04
N LYS A 87 15.93 -20.60 -22.83
CA LYS A 87 15.82 -22.00 -22.38
C LYS A 87 16.57 -22.99 -23.28
N VAL A 88 17.67 -22.54 -23.89
CA VAL A 88 18.54 -23.38 -24.72
C VAL A 88 19.58 -24.06 -23.83
N ASP A 89 19.37 -25.34 -23.50
CA ASP A 89 20.31 -26.11 -22.69
C ASP A 89 21.43 -26.69 -23.56
N ILE A 90 22.50 -25.93 -23.74
CA ILE A 90 23.69 -26.36 -24.49
C ILE A 90 24.95 -26.28 -23.63
N ASN A 91 25.73 -27.36 -23.72
CA ASN A 91 27.02 -27.45 -23.08
C ASN A 91 28.08 -26.55 -23.74
N ARG A 92 28.92 -25.92 -22.91
CA ARG A 92 30.03 -25.05 -23.37
C ARG A 92 31.05 -25.77 -24.24
N LYS A 93 31.22 -27.08 -24.06
CA LYS A 93 32.06 -27.89 -24.95
C LYS A 93 31.56 -27.79 -26.40
N ILE A 94 30.26 -27.96 -26.60
CA ILE A 94 29.62 -27.94 -27.92
C ILE A 94 29.63 -26.51 -28.46
N LEU A 95 29.26 -25.50 -27.66
CA LEU A 95 29.34 -24.09 -28.09
C LEU A 95 30.74 -23.68 -28.52
N SER A 96 31.78 -24.13 -27.81
CA SER A 96 33.17 -23.82 -28.18
C SER A 96 33.62 -24.50 -29.47
N ASP A 97 33.01 -25.63 -29.80
CA ASP A 97 33.29 -26.38 -31.02
C ASP A 97 32.56 -25.75 -32.20
N LEU A 98 31.27 -25.40 -32.03
CA LEU A 98 30.47 -24.64 -33.00
C LEU A 98 31.11 -23.30 -33.34
N SER A 99 31.58 -22.56 -32.32
CA SER A 99 32.26 -21.28 -32.55
C SER A 99 33.51 -21.39 -33.43
N TYR A 100 34.14 -22.56 -33.52
CA TYR A 100 35.36 -22.76 -34.30
C TYR A 100 35.09 -23.44 -35.65
N ASN A 101 34.31 -24.54 -35.65
CA ASN A 101 34.04 -25.33 -36.85
C ASN A 101 32.92 -24.71 -37.71
N GLU A 102 31.86 -24.20 -37.07
CA GLU A 102 30.62 -23.78 -37.74
C GLU A 102 30.20 -22.37 -37.30
N PRO A 103 30.95 -21.33 -37.73
CA PRO A 103 30.71 -19.96 -37.26
C PRO A 103 29.31 -19.44 -37.64
N HIS A 104 28.74 -19.86 -38.77
CA HIS A 104 27.40 -19.46 -39.18
C HIS A 104 26.34 -19.89 -38.16
N ILE A 105 26.34 -21.16 -37.77
CA ILE A 105 25.42 -21.71 -36.76
C ILE A 105 25.63 -20.99 -35.43
N PHE A 106 26.88 -20.70 -35.05
CA PHE A 106 27.17 -19.96 -33.83
C PHE A 106 26.59 -18.54 -33.85
N THR A 107 26.62 -17.86 -34.99
CA THR A 107 25.98 -16.54 -35.17
C THR A 107 24.46 -16.62 -35.00
N ASP A 108 23.80 -17.69 -35.45
CA ASP A 108 22.36 -17.88 -35.25
C ASP A 108 22.00 -17.97 -33.76
N TYR A 109 22.81 -18.67 -32.96
CA TYR A 109 22.66 -18.68 -31.50
C TYR A 109 22.84 -17.30 -30.86
N ILE A 110 23.76 -16.48 -31.39
CA ILE A 110 23.95 -15.12 -30.88
C ILE A 110 22.75 -14.25 -31.22
N ASN A 111 22.21 -14.37 -32.44
CA ASN A 111 21.03 -13.62 -32.86
C ASN A 111 19.80 -13.99 -32.01
N LEU A 112 19.61 -15.29 -31.75
CA LEU A 112 18.61 -15.77 -30.79
C LEU A 112 18.82 -15.14 -29.41
N ALA A 113 20.06 -15.15 -28.90
CA ALA A 113 20.38 -14.54 -27.61
C ALA A 113 20.08 -13.03 -27.58
N LYS A 114 20.44 -12.27 -28.63
CA LYS A 114 20.11 -10.83 -28.76
C LYS A 114 18.61 -10.59 -28.65
N LYS A 115 17.83 -11.30 -29.48
CA LYS A 115 16.37 -11.19 -29.50
C LYS A 115 15.76 -11.45 -28.12
N THR A 116 16.17 -12.53 -27.45
CA THR A 116 15.63 -12.85 -26.12
C THR A 116 16.01 -11.85 -25.03
N LEU A 117 17.19 -11.20 -25.15
CA LEU A 117 17.58 -10.13 -24.23
C LEU A 117 16.70 -8.90 -24.43
N GLU A 118 16.48 -8.49 -25.68
CA GLU A 118 15.59 -7.36 -26.03
C GLU A 118 14.16 -7.60 -25.53
N GLU A 119 13.60 -8.80 -25.75
CA GLU A 119 12.28 -9.19 -25.23
C GLU A 119 12.21 -9.16 -23.70
N HIS A 120 13.28 -9.57 -23.02
CA HIS A 120 13.34 -9.57 -21.56
C HIS A 120 13.48 -8.15 -21.01
N GLU A 121 14.31 -7.31 -21.64
CA GLU A 121 14.45 -5.89 -21.31
C GLU A 121 13.11 -5.16 -21.48
N ALA A 122 12.38 -5.41 -22.57
CA ALA A 122 11.05 -4.84 -22.79
C ALA A 122 10.07 -5.21 -21.66
N LYS A 123 10.03 -6.49 -21.26
CA LYS A 123 9.18 -6.94 -20.13
C LYS A 123 9.54 -6.26 -18.81
N ILE A 124 10.83 -6.02 -18.57
CA ILE A 124 11.27 -5.27 -17.38
C ILE A 124 10.76 -3.83 -17.44
N GLN A 125 10.91 -3.15 -18.58
CA GLN A 125 10.46 -1.78 -18.75
C GLN A 125 8.94 -1.65 -18.58
N GLU A 126 8.16 -2.58 -19.13
CA GLU A 126 6.71 -2.64 -18.94
C GLU A 126 6.34 -2.80 -17.47
N LYS A 127 7.01 -3.71 -16.75
CA LYS A 127 6.77 -3.92 -15.33
C LYS A 127 7.09 -2.65 -14.52
N ILE A 128 8.22 -1.99 -14.79
CA ILE A 128 8.60 -0.72 -14.14
C ILE A 128 7.54 0.34 -14.38
N LYS A 129 7.07 0.50 -15.62
CA LYS A 129 6.04 1.48 -15.97
C LYS A 129 4.72 1.23 -15.23
N GLN A 130 4.33 -0.04 -15.08
CA GLN A 130 3.15 -0.41 -14.30
C GLN A 130 3.32 -0.04 -12.82
N THR A 131 4.47 -0.34 -12.23
CA THR A 131 4.74 0.03 -10.82
C THR A 131 4.71 1.54 -10.61
N LEU A 132 5.30 2.31 -11.52
CA LEU A 132 5.29 3.78 -11.44
C LEU A 132 3.87 4.35 -11.55
N LYS A 133 3.04 3.77 -12.41
CA LYS A 133 1.64 4.18 -12.55
C LYS A 133 0.83 3.89 -11.28
N GLN A 134 1.03 2.72 -10.67
CA GLN A 134 0.39 2.37 -9.40
C GLN A 134 0.80 3.33 -8.28
N GLN A 135 2.09 3.66 -8.18
CA GLN A 135 2.58 4.63 -7.20
C GLN A 135 1.97 6.03 -7.38
N GLN A 136 1.77 6.47 -8.63
CA GLN A 136 1.11 7.75 -8.92
C GLN A 136 -0.39 7.73 -8.55
N GLU A 137 -1.08 6.63 -8.82
CA GLU A 137 -2.50 6.45 -8.46
C GLU A 137 -2.68 6.39 -6.94
N GLU A 138 -1.78 5.71 -6.22
CA GLU A 138 -1.76 5.67 -4.74
C GLU A 138 -1.51 7.07 -4.15
N GLN A 139 -0.54 7.83 -4.68
CA GLN A 139 -0.27 9.20 -4.24
C GLN A 139 -1.47 10.14 -4.46
N GLN A 140 -2.15 10.04 -5.60
CA GLN A 140 -3.35 10.85 -5.87
C GLN A 140 -4.51 10.50 -4.94
N GLN A 141 -4.67 9.23 -4.57
CA GLN A 141 -5.69 8.79 -3.62
C GLN A 141 -5.37 9.26 -2.19
N GLU A 142 -4.10 9.24 -1.79
CA GLU A 142 -3.66 9.79 -0.50
C GLU A 142 -3.90 11.30 -0.43
N GLU A 143 -3.55 12.05 -1.48
CA GLU A 143 -3.83 13.49 -1.57
C GLU A 143 -5.34 13.78 -1.51
N GLN A 144 -6.17 13.03 -2.23
CA GLN A 144 -7.63 13.19 -2.19
C GLN A 144 -8.22 12.86 -0.81
N GLN A 145 -7.74 11.81 -0.15
CA GLN A 145 -8.17 11.48 1.21
C GLN A 145 -7.76 12.55 2.22
N GLU A 146 -6.59 13.20 2.07
CA GLU A 146 -6.21 14.33 2.91
C GLU A 146 -7.13 15.55 2.71
N PHE A 147 -7.54 15.84 1.47
CA PHE A 147 -8.50 16.90 1.18
C PHE A 147 -9.90 16.62 1.77
N ASP A 148 -10.44 15.41 1.56
CA ASP A 148 -11.75 15.01 2.10
C ASP A 148 -11.77 15.08 3.64
N ASN A 149 -10.67 14.69 4.30
CA ASN A 149 -10.54 14.78 5.75
C ASN A 149 -10.45 16.24 6.27
N GLN A 150 -9.97 17.18 5.45
CA GLN A 150 -9.98 18.61 5.78
C GLN A 150 -11.38 19.24 5.60
N GLU A 151 -12.12 18.86 4.55
CA GLU A 151 -13.50 19.32 4.34
C GLU A 151 -14.43 18.84 5.46
N VAL A 152 -14.36 17.56 5.84
CA VAL A 152 -15.17 17.02 6.94
C VAL A 152 -14.87 17.75 8.26
N ASN A 153 -13.63 18.14 8.52
CA ASN A 153 -13.30 18.93 9.71
C ASN A 153 -13.85 20.37 9.66
N THR A 154 -13.79 21.05 8.50
CA THR A 154 -14.33 22.42 8.38
C THR A 154 -15.86 22.45 8.45
N GLU A 155 -16.55 21.48 7.85
CA GLU A 155 -18.00 21.32 7.96
C GLU A 155 -18.43 21.02 9.40
N ASN A 156 -17.71 20.13 10.10
CA ASN A 156 -17.99 19.83 11.51
C ASN A 156 -17.78 21.04 12.43
N ILE A 157 -16.81 21.92 12.15
CA ILE A 157 -16.64 23.19 12.88
C ILE A 157 -17.83 24.12 12.61
N LEU A 158 -18.28 24.20 11.35
CA LEU A 158 -19.39 25.07 10.95
C LEU A 158 -20.73 24.63 11.58
N ILE A 159 -21.04 23.32 11.57
CA ILE A 159 -22.24 22.77 12.19
C ILE A 159 -22.24 23.05 13.71
N ASN A 160 -21.12 22.81 14.38
CA ASN A 160 -20.98 23.12 15.81
C ASN A 160 -21.14 24.61 16.13
N SER A 161 -20.75 25.51 15.22
CA SER A 161 -20.95 26.95 15.37
C SER A 161 -22.42 27.35 15.20
N LYS A 162 -23.13 26.75 14.21
CA LYS A 162 -24.56 26.97 13.97
C LYS A 162 -25.44 26.40 15.08
N ASP A 163 -25.10 25.23 15.63
CA ASP A 163 -25.83 24.63 16.76
C ASP A 163 -25.73 25.47 18.04
N LYS A 164 -24.61 26.17 18.25
CA LYS A 164 -24.46 27.13 19.36
C LYS A 164 -25.36 28.35 19.16
N GLU A 165 -25.49 28.87 17.95
CA GLU A 165 -26.41 29.96 17.61
C GLU A 165 -27.88 29.56 17.79
N ILE A 166 -28.27 28.39 17.28
CA ILE A 166 -29.64 27.88 17.40
C ILE A 166 -30.03 27.69 18.88
N LYS A 167 -29.11 27.17 19.72
CA LYS A 167 -29.33 27.06 21.17
C LYS A 167 -29.53 28.43 21.83
N LYS A 168 -28.79 29.45 21.41
CA LYS A 168 -28.91 30.82 21.93
C LYS A 168 -30.25 31.45 21.56
N ASN A 169 -30.66 31.31 20.30
CA ASN A 169 -31.93 31.82 19.79
C ASN A 169 -33.14 31.10 20.43
N ASN A 170 -33.05 29.78 20.63
CA ASN A 170 -34.09 29.01 21.32
C ASN A 170 -34.22 29.38 22.81
N LEU A 171 -33.14 29.81 23.45
CA LEU A 171 -33.19 30.31 24.83
C LEU A 171 -33.90 31.67 24.91
N GLU A 172 -33.68 32.54 23.92
CA GLU A 172 -34.36 33.84 23.80
C GLU A 172 -35.85 33.68 23.51
N THR A 173 -36.25 32.81 22.58
CA THR A 173 -37.66 32.55 22.27
C THR A 173 -38.41 31.95 23.47
N LYS A 174 -37.75 31.08 24.25
CA LYS A 174 -38.33 30.50 25.48
C LYS A 174 -38.56 31.55 26.57
N LYS A 175 -37.65 32.53 26.71
CA LYS A 175 -37.83 33.67 27.62
C LYS A 175 -38.98 34.60 27.20
N ILE A 176 -39.17 34.80 25.90
CA ILE A 176 -40.29 35.61 25.37
C ILE A 176 -41.62 34.90 25.63
N LYS A 177 -41.68 33.58 25.40
CA LYS A 177 -42.90 32.79 25.59
C LYS A 177 -43.39 32.81 27.04
N GLN A 178 -42.49 32.66 28.01
CA GLN A 178 -42.82 32.80 29.44
C GLN A 178 -43.35 34.19 29.83
N LYS A 179 -42.89 35.25 29.16
CA LYS A 179 -43.42 36.61 29.38
C LYS A 179 -44.85 36.77 28.85
N ILE A 180 -45.20 36.09 27.76
CA ILE A 180 -46.54 36.12 27.17
C ILE A 180 -47.52 35.32 28.05
N ASP A 181 -47.15 34.12 28.48
CA ASP A 181 -47.99 33.24 29.31
C ASP A 181 -48.35 33.90 30.67
N ASN A 182 -47.43 34.68 31.25
CA ASN A 182 -47.69 35.43 32.48
C ASN A 182 -48.62 36.64 32.26
N LYS A 183 -48.59 37.25 31.08
CA LYS A 183 -49.47 38.38 30.72
C LYS A 183 -50.92 37.91 30.56
N GLU A 184 -51.13 36.79 29.85
CA GLU A 184 -52.47 36.23 29.62
C GLU A 184 -53.18 35.80 30.92
N ASN A 185 -52.44 35.34 31.94
CA ASN A 185 -53.04 34.99 33.23
C ASN A 185 -53.50 36.22 34.02
N LEU A 186 -52.78 37.34 33.93
CA LEU A 186 -53.15 38.59 34.59
C LEU A 186 -54.44 39.20 33.99
N ASP A 187 -54.61 39.10 32.68
CA ASP A 187 -55.76 39.66 31.96
C ASP A 187 -57.04 38.83 32.22
N LYS A 188 -56.92 37.50 32.43
CA LYS A 188 -58.04 36.65 32.86
C LYS A 188 -58.58 36.99 34.25
N GLU A 189 -57.71 37.35 35.20
CA GLU A 189 -58.15 37.76 36.55
C GLU A 189 -58.92 39.09 36.53
N LYS A 190 -58.39 40.10 35.83
CA LYS A 190 -59.05 41.42 35.67
C LYS A 190 -60.46 41.28 35.08
N ASN A 191 -60.62 40.43 34.06
CA ASN A 191 -61.91 40.21 33.40
C ASN A 191 -62.96 39.58 34.32
N LYS A 192 -62.53 38.76 35.29
CA LYS A 192 -63.41 38.12 36.28
C LYS A 192 -63.91 39.11 37.33
N ASP A 193 -63.08 40.09 37.69
CA ASP A 193 -63.42 41.13 38.66
C ASP A 193 -64.37 42.21 38.10
N ILE A 194 -64.21 42.58 36.83
CA ILE A 194 -65.13 43.50 36.13
C ILE A 194 -66.56 42.91 36.12
N GLU A 195 -66.70 41.63 35.81
CA GLU A 195 -68.01 40.96 35.76
C GLU A 195 -68.68 40.93 37.14
N LYS A 196 -67.92 40.66 38.22
CA LYS A 196 -68.43 40.73 39.59
C LYS A 196 -68.92 42.12 39.96
N LYS A 197 -68.21 43.18 39.52
CA LYS A 197 -68.56 44.57 39.81
C LYS A 197 -69.86 44.97 39.11
N LEU A 198 -70.02 44.64 37.83
CA LEU A 198 -71.22 44.96 37.05
C LEU A 198 -72.49 44.26 37.57
N LYS A 199 -72.38 43.02 38.07
CA LYS A 199 -73.52 42.29 38.65
C LYS A 199 -74.12 42.96 39.89
N LYS A 200 -73.35 43.76 40.63
CA LYS A 200 -73.80 44.42 41.88
C LYS A 200 -74.65 45.68 41.64
N TYR A 201 -74.51 46.35 40.49
CA TYR A 201 -75.26 47.58 40.21
C TYR A 201 -76.75 47.32 39.99
N LEU A 202 -77.59 48.29 40.34
CA LEU A 202 -79.01 48.28 40.04
C LEU A 202 -79.28 48.60 38.56
N LEU A 203 -80.46 48.26 38.06
CA LEU A 203 -80.78 48.39 36.64
C LEU A 203 -80.76 49.85 36.17
N SER A 204 -81.13 50.80 37.02
CA SER A 204 -81.02 52.25 36.75
C SER A 204 -79.57 52.67 36.52
N GLU A 205 -78.69 52.29 37.44
CA GLU A 205 -77.25 52.60 37.41
C GLU A 205 -76.57 51.98 36.17
N LEU A 206 -76.95 50.75 35.80
CA LEU A 206 -76.45 50.10 34.58
C LEU A 206 -76.91 50.81 33.30
N LYS A 207 -78.13 51.39 33.29
CA LYS A 207 -78.64 52.15 32.14
C LYS A 207 -77.93 53.49 32.01
N GLU A 208 -77.65 54.19 33.11
CA GLU A 208 -76.83 55.41 33.10
C GLU A 208 -75.40 55.15 32.61
N LEU A 209 -74.78 54.08 33.10
CA LEU A 209 -73.46 53.62 32.63
C LEU A 209 -73.49 53.30 31.13
N ALA A 210 -74.50 52.57 30.65
CA ALA A 210 -74.66 52.25 29.24
C ALA A 210 -74.85 53.48 28.35
N GLN A 211 -75.48 54.54 28.87
CA GLN A 211 -75.64 55.80 28.17
C GLN A 211 -74.33 56.57 28.06
N LYS A 212 -73.53 56.58 29.13
CA LYS A 212 -72.17 57.16 29.12
C LYS A 212 -71.24 56.48 28.11
N TYR A 213 -71.40 55.18 27.92
CA TYR A 213 -70.65 54.42 26.91
C TYR A 213 -71.33 54.40 25.53
N GLU A 214 -72.29 55.29 25.26
CA GLU A 214 -72.95 55.47 23.96
C GLU A 214 -73.58 54.18 23.39
N ILE A 215 -74.19 53.34 24.22
CA ILE A 215 -74.92 52.15 23.77
C ILE A 215 -76.31 52.56 23.28
N LYS A 216 -76.65 52.25 22.02
CA LYS A 216 -77.96 52.58 21.42
C LYS A 216 -79.03 51.57 21.87
N ASN A 217 -80.31 51.98 21.96
CA ASN A 217 -81.48 51.16 22.36
C ASN A 217 -81.51 50.65 23.83
N ILE A 218 -81.06 51.47 24.79
CA ILE A 218 -81.02 51.14 26.23
C ILE A 218 -82.39 50.74 26.81
N SER A 219 -83.48 51.32 26.31
CA SER A 219 -84.82 51.10 26.84
C SER A 219 -85.33 49.67 26.67
N LYS A 220 -84.92 48.97 25.60
CA LYS A 220 -85.40 47.61 25.25
C LYS A 220 -84.58 46.48 25.87
N LEU A 221 -83.43 46.78 26.47
CA LEU A 221 -82.48 45.77 26.97
C LEU A 221 -82.77 45.35 28.41
N LYS A 222 -82.61 44.05 28.69
CA LYS A 222 -82.70 43.48 30.04
C LYS A 222 -81.40 43.67 30.81
N LYS A 223 -81.45 43.58 32.15
CA LYS A 223 -80.29 43.77 33.05
C LYS A 223 -79.07 42.90 32.67
N ILE A 224 -79.30 41.63 32.35
CA ILE A 224 -78.24 40.67 32.01
C ILE A 224 -77.59 41.02 30.68
N GLU A 225 -78.39 41.41 29.67
CA GLU A 225 -77.89 41.84 28.35
C GLU A 225 -77.05 43.11 28.48
N LEU A 226 -77.51 44.08 29.29
CA LEU A 226 -76.74 45.29 29.62
C LEU A 226 -75.40 44.94 30.30
N ILE A 227 -75.38 44.01 31.26
CA ILE A 227 -74.14 43.59 31.92
C ILE A 227 -73.16 42.95 30.94
N ASN A 228 -73.62 42.07 30.05
CA ASN A 228 -72.74 41.40 29.09
C ASN A 228 -72.18 42.39 28.05
N ILE A 229 -73.04 43.26 27.49
CA ILE A 229 -72.60 44.28 26.52
C ILE A 229 -71.62 45.26 27.19
N LEU A 230 -71.90 45.69 28.43
CA LEU A 230 -70.99 46.55 29.19
C LEU A 230 -69.69 45.85 29.54
N LYS A 231 -69.73 44.55 29.87
CA LYS A 231 -68.54 43.73 30.13
C LYS A 231 -67.64 43.71 28.90
N ASP A 232 -68.18 43.39 27.74
CA ASP A 232 -67.40 43.32 26.49
C ASP A 232 -66.84 44.70 26.11
N LYS A 233 -67.62 45.77 26.30
CA LYS A 233 -67.17 47.14 26.01
C LYS A 233 -66.09 47.64 26.99
N MET A 234 -66.20 47.28 28.28
CA MET A 234 -65.21 47.64 29.29
C MET A 234 -63.90 46.87 29.10
N ILE A 235 -63.97 45.58 28.74
CA ILE A 235 -62.79 44.76 28.45
C ILE A 235 -62.01 45.35 27.26
N ASN A 236 -62.72 45.66 26.16
CA ASN A 236 -62.14 46.27 24.96
C ASN A 236 -61.65 47.72 25.14
N GLN A 237 -61.93 48.36 26.27
CA GLN A 237 -61.37 49.68 26.63
C GLN A 237 -60.22 49.61 27.63
N SER A 238 -59.99 48.45 28.24
CA SER A 238 -58.93 48.22 29.23
C SER A 238 -57.71 47.48 28.69
N GLU A 239 -57.81 46.95 27.46
CA GLU A 239 -56.68 46.52 26.61
C GLU A 239 -56.18 47.68 25.75
#